data_AF-A0A934CXF3-F1
#
_entry.id   AF-A0A934CXF3-F1
#
_cell.length_a   1.000
_cell.length_b   1.000
_cell.length_c   1.000
_cell.angle_alpha   90.00
_cell.angle_beta   90.00
_cell.angle_gamma   90.00
#
_symmetry.space_group_name_H-M   'P 1'
#
loop_
_entity.id
_entity.type
_entity.pdbx_description
1 polymer ?
#
loop_
_entity_poly.entity_id
_entity_poly.type
_entity_poly.pdbx_seq_one_letter_code
_entity_poly.pdbx_strand_id
1 'polypeptide(L)'
;MKTKTIFEEELLKEVQDLPEPAQERMVKIVRFFKKEIIQPGANEKEATRELLSVCGAWEDIRSVEEQLNDIHSSRKSTDRTEKIF
;
A
#
# COMPACT_ATOMS: atom_id res chain seq x y z
N MET A 1 0.62 29.03 6.40
CA MET A 1 1.39 28.67 5.19
C MET A 1 0.56 29.07 3.96
N LYS A 2 1.14 29.60 2.88
CA LYS A 2 0.39 29.83 1.63
C LYS A 2 0.62 28.61 0.71
N THR A 3 -0.43 27.85 0.42
CA THR A 3 -0.41 26.75 -0.56
C THR A 3 -0.55 27.31 -1.98
N LYS A 4 0.07 26.64 -2.95
CA LYS A 4 0.06 27.05 -4.37
C LYS A 4 -1.17 26.53 -5.12
N THR A 5 -1.75 25.43 -4.66
CA THR A 5 -2.88 24.77 -5.32
C THR A 5 -3.90 24.28 -4.28
N ILE A 6 -5.12 24.01 -4.73
CA ILE A 6 -6.17 23.39 -3.90
C ILE A 6 -5.73 22.01 -3.38
N PHE A 7 -4.97 21.26 -4.18
CA PHE A 7 -4.50 19.91 -3.83
C PHE A 7 -3.41 19.93 -2.73
N GLU A 8 -2.56 20.96 -2.71
CA GLU A 8 -1.61 21.16 -1.62
C GLU A 8 -2.34 21.46 -0.30
N GLU A 9 -3.46 22.17 -0.34
CA GLU A 9 -4.28 22.46 0.84
C GLU A 9 -5.00 21.20 1.34
N GLU A 10 -5.58 20.41 0.44
CA GLU A 10 -6.22 19.13 0.79
C GLU A 10 -5.21 18.17 1.43
N LEU A 11 -4.04 17.97 0.82
CA LEU A 11 -2.98 17.12 1.38
C LEU A 11 -2.54 17.56 2.78
N LEU A 12 -2.44 18.88 3.01
CA LEU A 12 -2.07 19.40 4.32
C LEU A 12 -3.16 19.08 5.37
N LYS A 13 -4.43 19.25 5.01
CA LYS A 13 -5.57 18.94 5.89
C LYS A 13 -5.62 17.46 6.25
N GLU A 14 -5.33 16.57 5.30
CA GLU A 14 -5.32 15.12 5.56
C GLU A 14 -4.19 14.69 6.51
N VAL A 15 -3.07 15.41 6.51
CA VAL A 15 -1.87 15.02 7.30
C VAL A 15 -1.80 15.73 8.66
N GLN A 16 -2.39 16.93 8.81
CA GLN A 16 -2.22 17.75 10.01
C GLN A 16 -2.71 17.08 11.31
N ASP A 17 -3.75 16.25 11.23
CA ASP A 17 -4.38 15.61 12.40
C ASP A 17 -3.77 14.23 12.72
N LEU A 18 -2.79 13.78 11.92
CA LEU A 18 -2.11 12.51 12.12
C LEU A 18 -1.08 12.61 13.27
N PRO A 19 -0.89 11.55 14.07
CA PRO A 19 0.22 11.47 15.01
C PRO A 19 1.57 11.62 14.30
N GLU A 20 2.58 12.18 14.98
CA GLU A 20 3.92 12.39 14.42
C GLU A 20 4.53 11.12 13.75
N PRO A 21 4.42 9.90 14.34
CA PRO A 21 4.91 8.69 13.67
C PRO A 21 4.17 8.33 12.36
N ALA A 22 2.93 8.78 12.21
CA ALA A 22 2.15 8.60 10.99
C ALA A 22 2.51 9.69 9.97
N GLN A 23 2.72 10.94 10.40
CA GLN A 23 3.20 12.02 9.54
C GLN A 23 4.58 11.68 8.94
N GLU A 24 5.50 11.12 9.73
CA GLU A 24 6.81 10.67 9.25
C GLU A 24 6.68 9.60 8.15
N ARG A 25 5.76 8.64 8.33
CA ARG A 25 5.44 7.63 7.31
C ARG A 25 4.87 8.26 6.06
N MET A 26 3.93 9.20 6.18
CA MET A 26 3.36 9.91 5.02
C MET A 26 4.43 10.64 4.21
N VAL A 27 5.39 11.29 4.87
CA VAL A 27 6.53 11.94 4.19
C VAL A 27 7.34 10.93 3.38
N LYS A 28 7.61 9.73 3.93
CA LYS A 28 8.34 8.67 3.22
C LYS A 28 7.56 8.18 1.99
N ILE A 29 6.25 7.96 2.12
CA ILE A 29 5.36 7.55 1.01
C ILE A 29 5.36 8.60 -0.11
N VAL A 30 5.16 9.88 0.23
CA VAL A 30 5.14 10.97 -0.76
C VAL A 30 6.49 11.08 -1.49
N ARG A 31 7.61 10.92 -0.78
CA ARG A 31 8.95 10.91 -1.39
C ARG A 31 9.13 9.75 -2.36
N PHE A 32 8.69 8.55 -1.99
CA PHE A 32 8.72 7.38 -2.86
C PHE A 32 7.94 7.64 -4.15
N PHE A 33 6.67 8.05 -4.07
CA PHE A 33 5.87 8.33 -5.27
C PHE A 33 6.46 9.45 -6.13
N LYS A 34 7.01 10.50 -5.51
CA LYS A 34 7.68 11.57 -6.24
C LYS A 34 8.87 11.04 -7.04
N LYS A 35 9.65 10.12 -6.46
CA LYS A 35 10.80 9.48 -7.13
C LYS A 35 10.32 8.63 -8.31
N GLU A 36 9.32 7.77 -8.11
CA GLU A 36 8.79 6.89 -9.16
C GLU A 36 8.13 7.66 -10.33
N ILE A 37 7.36 8.72 -10.04
CA ILE A 37 6.68 9.52 -11.07
C ILE A 37 7.67 10.34 -11.90
N ILE A 38 8.71 10.90 -11.27
CA ILE A 38 9.67 11.80 -11.94
C ILE A 38 10.82 11.02 -12.59
N GLN A 39 11.21 9.88 -12.02
CA GLN A 39 12.35 9.07 -12.45
C GLN A 39 11.97 7.58 -12.53
N PRO A 40 11.23 7.15 -13.56
CA PRO A 40 10.73 5.77 -13.70
C PRO A 40 11.82 4.73 -14.04
N GLY A 41 13.09 4.98 -13.71
CA GLY A 41 14.24 4.13 -14.05
C GLY A 41 14.69 3.18 -12.94
N ALA A 42 13.97 3.10 -11.82
CA ALA A 42 14.31 2.21 -10.72
C ALA A 42 14.05 0.74 -11.12
N ASN A 43 14.93 -0.16 -10.67
CA ASN A 43 14.67 -1.59 -10.74
C ASN A 43 13.39 -1.89 -9.97
N GLU A 44 12.38 -2.48 -10.63
CA GLU A 44 11.07 -2.79 -10.05
C GLU A 44 11.16 -3.52 -8.70
N LYS A 45 12.14 -4.42 -8.54
CA LYS A 45 12.37 -5.14 -7.28
C LYS A 45 12.83 -4.22 -6.17
N GLU A 46 13.67 -3.24 -6.49
CA GLU A 46 14.18 -2.26 -5.54
C GLU A 46 13.09 -1.25 -5.15
N ALA A 47 12.31 -0.77 -6.13
CA ALA A 47 11.15 0.09 -5.89
C ALA A 47 10.10 -0.61 -5.01
N THR A 48 9.81 -1.89 -5.29
CA THR A 48 8.89 -2.69 -4.48
C THR A 48 9.40 -2.85 -3.05
N ARG A 49 10.69 -3.12 -2.87
CA ARG A 49 11.30 -3.22 -1.54
C ARG A 49 11.25 -1.90 -0.77
N GLU A 50 11.54 -0.78 -1.45
CA GLU A 50 11.47 0.56 -0.86
C GLU A 50 10.04 0.89 -0.42
N LEU A 51 9.03 0.62 -1.25
CA LEU A 51 7.61 0.79 -0.90
C LEU A 51 7.20 -0.05 0.32
N LEU A 52 7.50 -1.35 0.29
CA LEU A 52 7.15 -2.27 1.37
C LEU A 52 7.80 -1.90 2.70
N SER A 53 8.98 -1.24 2.68
CA SER A 53 9.64 -0.78 3.90
C SER A 53 8.90 0.36 4.62
N VAL A 54 8.02 1.08 3.91
CA VAL A 54 7.19 2.15 4.49
C VAL A 54 5.83 1.62 4.93
N CYS A 55 5.39 0.50 4.35
CA CYS A 55 4.22 -0.24 4.78
C CYS A 55 4.50 -0.96 6.12
N GLY A 56 3.44 -1.18 6.90
CA GLY A 56 3.54 -2.08 8.04
C GLY A 56 3.88 -3.50 7.57
N ALA A 57 4.59 -4.26 8.40
CA ALA A 57 4.71 -5.68 8.20
C ALA A 57 3.33 -6.32 8.45
N TRP A 58 2.93 -7.23 7.57
CA TRP A 58 1.84 -8.14 7.90
C TRP A 58 2.34 -9.09 8.97
N GLU A 59 2.01 -8.81 10.23
CA GLU A 59 2.33 -9.66 11.37
C GLU A 59 1.24 -10.74 11.48
N ASP A 60 1.38 -11.80 10.68
CA ASP A 60 0.57 -12.99 10.88
C ASP A 60 1.21 -13.87 11.95
N ILE A 61 0.52 -14.01 13.09
CA ILE A 61 0.94 -14.92 14.15
C ILE A 61 0.63 -16.39 13.79
N ARG A 62 -0.19 -16.62 12.76
CA ARG A 62 -0.57 -17.96 12.31
C ARG A 62 0.60 -18.62 11.60
N SER A 63 0.75 -19.93 11.77
CA SER A 63 1.75 -20.69 11.02
C SER A 63 1.47 -20.64 9.52
N VAL A 64 2.48 -20.96 8.70
CA VAL A 64 2.32 -21.05 7.24
C VAL A 64 1.20 -22.03 6.89
N GLU A 65 1.10 -23.15 7.60
CA GLU A 65 0.05 -24.16 7.42
C GLU A 65 -1.34 -23.63 7.75
N GLU A 66 -1.47 -22.84 8.83
CA GLU A 66 -2.73 -22.21 9.20
C GLU A 66 -3.19 -21.16 8.18
N GLN A 67 -2.25 -20.36 7.67
CA GLN A 67 -2.52 -19.40 6.59
C GLN A 67 -2.97 -20.10 5.31
N LEU A 68 -2.27 -21.18 4.92
CA LEU A 68 -2.63 -21.98 3.75
C LEU A 68 -4.01 -22.62 3.92
N ASN A 69 -4.31 -23.18 5.09
CA ASN A 69 -5.61 -23.78 5.40
C ASN A 69 -6.74 -22.75 5.33
N ASP A 70 -6.53 -21.54 5.86
CA ASP A 70 -7.50 -20.44 5.77
C ASP A 70 -7.78 -20.06 4.31
N ILE A 71 -6.74 -19.90 3.50
CA ILE A 71 -6.86 -19.63 2.06
C ILE A 71 -7.61 -20.77 1.35
N HIS A 72 -7.29 -22.03 1.66
CA HIS A 72 -7.94 -23.18 1.02
C HIS A 72 -9.38 -23.37 1.47
N SER A 73 -9.70 -23.10 2.74
CA SER A 73 -11.05 -23.23 3.31
C SER A 73 -12.00 -22.13 2.82
N SER A 74 -11.47 -20.93 2.59
CA SER A 74 -12.23 -19.77 2.09
C SER A 74 -12.44 -19.79 0.58
N ARG A 75 -11.68 -20.61 -0.17
CA ARG A 75 -11.93 -20.88 -1.59
C ARG A 75 -13.25 -21.61 -1.75
N LYS A 76 -14.31 -20.88 -2.08
CA LYS A 76 -15.48 -21.48 -2.74
C LYS A 76 -15.06 -21.91 -4.14
N SER A 77 -15.23 -23.20 -4.45
CA SER A 77 -15.22 -23.66 -5.83
C SER A 77 -16.39 -22.97 -6.53
N THR A 78 -16.13 -21.85 -7.20
CA THR A 78 -17.03 -21.41 -8.24
C THR A 78 -16.77 -22.37 -9.39
N ASP A 79 -17.54 -23.46 -9.44
CA ASP A 79 -17.71 -24.16 -10.70
C ASP A 79 -18.17 -23.09 -11.69
N ARG A 80 -17.27 -22.69 -12.60
CA ARG A 80 -17.64 -21.92 -13.78
C ARG A 80 -18.42 -22.85 -14.71
N THR A 81 -19.52 -23.40 -14.23
CA THR A 81 -20.59 -23.87 -15.10
C THR A 81 -21.27 -22.60 -15.60
N GLU A 82 -20.58 -21.88 -16.50
CA GLU A 82 -21.26 -21.13 -17.54
C GLU A 82 -22.15 -22.17 -18.24
N LYS A 83 -23.42 -22.24 -17.82
CA LYS A 83 -24.47 -22.77 -18.67
C LYS A 83 -24.50 -21.84 -19.89
N ILE A 84 -23.77 -22.25 -20.91
CA ILE A 84 -23.92 -21.74 -22.27
C ILE A 84 -25.40 -21.95 -22.59
N PHE A 85 -26.12 -20.84 -22.74
CA PHE A 85 -27.50 -20.81 -23.22
C PHE A 85 -27.58 -21.34 -24.65
#